data_AF-A0ABD0RCW0-F1
#
_entry.id   AF-A0ABD0RCW0-F1
#
_cell.length_a   1.000
_cell.length_b   1.000
_cell.length_c   1.000
_cell.angle_alpha   90.00
_cell.angle_beta   90.00
_cell.angle_gamma   90.00
#
_symmetry.space_group_name_H-M   'P 1'
#
loop_
_entity.id
_entity.type
_entity.pdbx_description
1 polymer ?
#
loop_
_entity_poly.entity_id
_entity_poly.type
_entity_poly.pdbx_seq_one_letter_code
_entity_poly.pdbx_strand_id
1 'polypeptide(L)' 'MYPDLYFTEQPVKEAMKTFRQELVEVTNTIKNRNKKLNMPYWYLSPDRIPNSVTI' A
#
# COMPACT_ATOMS: atom_id res chain seq x y z
N MET A 1 5.40 -2.96 3.97
CA MET A 1 6.42 -3.98 3.57
C MET A 1 6.57 -4.96 4.72
N TYR A 2 6.56 -6.28 4.49
CA TYR A 2 6.72 -7.29 5.55
C TYR A 2 8.06 -8.01 5.34
N PRO A 3 9.18 -7.47 5.86
CA PRO A 3 10.50 -8.08 5.66
C PRO A 3 10.67 -9.38 6.46
N ASP A 4 9.99 -9.49 7.61
CA ASP A 4 10.03 -10.68 8.44
C ASP A 4 9.12 -11.78 7.86
N LEU A 5 9.74 -12.89 7.47
CA LEU A 5 9.07 -14.01 6.79
C LEU A 5 8.45 -15.00 7.77
N TYR A 6 7.48 -14.54 8.57
CA TYR A 6 6.74 -15.42 9.50
C TYR A 6 5.87 -16.44 8.75
N PHE A 7 5.27 -16.04 7.64
CA PHE A 7 4.54 -16.95 6.75
C PHE A 7 5.47 -17.52 5.69
N THR A 8 5.64 -18.84 5.69
CA THR A 8 6.51 -19.55 4.74
C THR A 8 5.73 -20.28 3.64
N GLU A 9 4.44 -20.51 3.87
CA GLU A 9 3.52 -21.23 2.99
C GLU A 9 3.24 -20.45 1.69
N GLN A 10 3.15 -21.18 0.57
CA GLN A 10 2.92 -20.58 -0.74
C GLN A 10 1.59 -19.81 -0.86
N PRO A 11 0.44 -20.34 -0.39
CA PRO A 11 -0.83 -19.63 -0.53
C PRO A 11 -0.82 -18.24 0.13
N VAL A 12 -0.18 -18.13 1.31
CA VAL A 12 -0.08 -16.84 2.02
C VAL A 12 0.86 -15.89 1.30
N LYS A 13 1.97 -16.39 0.74
CA LYS A 13 2.89 -15.57 -0.08
C LYS A 13 2.20 -15.00 -1.32
N GLU A 14 1.35 -15.78 -1.97
CA GLU A 14 0.54 -15.32 -3.10
C GLU A 14 -0.48 -14.27 -2.66
N ALA A 15 -1.22 -14.50 -1.57
CA ALA A 15 -2.15 -13.52 -1.02
C ALA A 15 -1.45 -12.19 -0.67
N MET A 16 -0.26 -12.25 -0.04
CA MET A 16 0.55 -11.06 0.25
C MET A 16 1.03 -10.35 -1.02
N LYS A 17 1.30 -11.09 -2.10
CA LYS A 17 1.67 -10.49 -3.40
C LYS A 17 0.49 -9.76 -4.00
N THR A 18 -0.69 -10.38 -4.03
CA THR A 18 -1.94 -9.75 -4.51
C THR A 18 -2.26 -8.49 -3.72
N PHE A 19 -2.20 -8.57 -2.38
CA PHE A 19 -2.41 -7.41 -1.52
C PHE A 19 -1.46 -6.24 -1.87
N ARG A 20 -0.17 -6.53 -2.10
CA ARG A 20 0.79 -5.49 -2.52
C ARG A 20 0.44 -4.89 -3.88
N GLN A 21 -0.05 -5.69 -4.83
CA GLN A 21 -0.45 -5.19 -6.16
C GLN A 21 -1.65 -4.25 -6.05
N GLU A 22 -2.67 -4.61 -5.27
CA GLU A 22 -3.83 -3.75 -5.02
C GLU A 22 -3.44 -2.42 -4.36
N LEU A 23 -2.52 -2.43 -3.40
CA LEU A 23 -2.02 -1.19 -2.79
C LEU A 23 -1.29 -0.28 -3.80
N VAL A 24 -0.59 -0.85 -4.78
CA VAL A 24 0.03 -0.08 -5.88
C VAL A 24 -1.04 0.55 -6.77
N GLU A 25 -2.11 -0.19 -7.09
CA GLU A 25 -3.24 0.32 -7.88
C GLU A 25 -3.98 1.46 -7.16
N VAL A 26 -4.25 1.32 -5.87
CA VAL A 26 -4.84 2.37 -5.03
C VAL A 26 -3.93 3.61 -4.99
N THR A 27 -2.62 3.42 -4.83
CA THR A 27 -1.63 4.52 -4.87
C THR A 27 -1.68 5.26 -6.21
N ASN A 28 -1.72 4.54 -7.33
CA ASN A 28 -1.81 5.14 -8.67
C ASN A 28 -3.13 5.90 -8.86
N THR A 29 -4.23 5.36 -8.35
CA THR A 29 -5.55 6.01 -8.36
C THR A 29 -5.53 7.32 -7.59
N ILE A 30 -4.96 7.32 -6.38
CA ILE A 30 -4.81 8.52 -5.55
C ILE A 30 -3.92 9.56 -6.25
N LYS A 31 -2.77 9.14 -6.82
CA LYS A 31 -1.87 10.01 -7.59
C LYS A 31 -2.60 10.68 -8.75
N ASN A 32 -3.38 9.93 -9.53
CA ASN A 32 -4.13 10.47 -10.66
C ASN A 32 -5.27 11.39 -10.22
N ARG A 33 -5.97 11.09 -9.14
CA ARG A 33 -7.00 11.96 -8.56
C ARG A 33 -6.41 13.27 -8.03
N ASN A 34 -5.26 13.22 -7.35
CA ASN A 34 -4.60 14.38 -6.78
C ASN A 34 -4.09 15.37 -7.85
N LYS A 35 -3.76 14.92 -9.06
CA LYS A 35 -3.42 15.82 -10.19
C LYS A 35 -4.54 16.80 -10.56
N LYS A 36 -5.80 16.49 -10.22
CA LYS A 36 -6.98 17.30 -10.53
C LYS A 36 -7.43 18.20 -9.37
N LEU A 37 -6.77 18.12 -8.21
CA LEU A 37 -7.15 18.86 -7.02
C LEU A 37 -6.20 20.04 -6.79
N ASN A 38 -6.75 21.18 -6.40
CA ASN A 38 -5.95 22.36 -5.99
C ASN A 38 -5.13 22.06 -4.73
N MET A 39 -5.64 21.20 -3.86
CA MET A 39 -4.95 20.70 -2.67
C MET A 39 -4.94 19.16 -2.69
N PRO A 40 -3.79 18.53 -2.92
CA PRO A 40 -3.73 17.07 -3.02
C PRO A 40 -3.80 16.42 -1.63
N TYR A 41 -4.53 15.31 -1.53
CA TYR A 41 -4.69 14.56 -0.28
C TYR A 41 -3.83 13.29 -0.29
N TRP A 42 -2.82 13.24 0.58
CA TRP A 42 -1.81 12.17 0.57
C TRP A 42 -1.83 11.25 1.80
N TYR A 43 -2.56 11.60 2.86
CA TYR A 43 -2.43 10.93 4.16
C TYR A 43 -2.79 9.44 4.12
N LEU A 44 -3.72 9.05 3.25
CA LEU A 44 -4.13 7.65 3.05
C LEU A 44 -3.51 7.01 1.81
N SER A 45 -2.46 7.60 1.24
CA SER A 45 -1.74 6.97 0.14
C SER A 45 -0.94 5.77 0.68
N PRO A 46 -1.14 4.54 0.17
CA PRO A 46 -0.49 3.35 0.72
C PRO A 46 1.04 3.43 0.80
N ASP A 47 1.67 4.17 -0.11
CA ASP A 47 3.12 4.44 -0.10
C ASP A 47 3.59 5.34 1.06
N ARG A 48 2.68 5.86 1.89
CA ARG A 48 2.97 6.71 3.06
C ARG A 48 2.42 6.17 4.37
N ILE A 49 1.70 5.05 4.35
CA ILE A 49 1.09 4.46 5.55
C ILE A 49 2.09 3.49 6.19
N PRO A 50 2.47 3.67 7.48
CA PRO A 50 3.28 2.69 8.18
C PRO A 50 2.45 1.43 8.46
N ASN A 51 3.11 0.29 8.58
CA ASN A 51 2.43 -0.97 8.92
C ASN A 51 1.81 -0.94 10.34
N SER A 52 2.35 -0.13 11.24
CA SER A 52 1.97 -0.06 12.66
C SER A 52 2.18 1.35 13.20
N VAL A 53 1.61 1.61 14.38
CA VAL A 53 1.84 2.87 15.11
C VAL A 53 3.23 2.82 15.74
N THR A 54 4.08 3.76 15.35
CA THR A 54 5.46 3.86 15.86
C THR A 54 5.83 5.28 16.29
N ILE A 55 4.86 6.21 16.33
CA ILE A 55 5.01 7.61 16.72
C ILE A 55 3.72 8.17 17.31
#